data_AF-A0A2W0C4J8-F1
#
_entry.id   AF-A0A2W0C4J8-F1
#
_cell.length_a   1.000
_cell.length_b   1.000
_cell.length_c   1.000
_cell.angle_alpha   90.00
_cell.angle_beta   90.00
_cell.angle_gamma   90.00
#
_symmetry.space_group_name_H-M   'P 1'
#
loop_
_entity.id
_entity.type
_entity.pdbx_description
1 polymer ?
#
loop_
_entity_poly.entity_id
_entity_poly.type
_entity_poly.pdbx_seq_one_letter_code
_entity_poly.pdbx_strand_id
1 'polypeptide(L)'
;MVHSKYYIDFIAYFLPIYTSIYWIKNINDNSDHIIKLKSFSCLFLDIKFLLFLRTFEYFGVYFAIIISVGKQITSFLVILFIIIISFAHTFYILLSPKSKYSFEEPQFNDDANNPWAITPKYKVFNEDNNTSANLFFVQEPNENTNMFADYGTALFAIYLFLTGSLKLFILIYKFIIFFNSIYLLSGDQSALSNWTYKTNPEIVILIVLFSLLIVVYLMNLFIGLLNIAIETDNNRASYLEQKAKV
;
A
#
# COMPACT_ATOMS: atom_id res chain seq x y z
N MET A 1 -26.17 10.09 -7.94
CA MET A 1 -26.05 8.76 -8.58
C MET A 1 -26.17 8.82 -10.11
N VAL A 2 -27.06 9.66 -10.66
CA VAL A 2 -27.15 9.91 -12.12
C VAL A 2 -25.84 10.51 -12.67
N HIS A 3 -25.23 11.48 -11.98
CA HIS A 3 -23.98 12.10 -12.45
C HIS A 3 -22.74 11.19 -12.45
N SER A 4 -22.58 10.28 -11.48
CA SER A 4 -21.38 9.42 -11.41
C SER A 4 -21.31 8.37 -12.54
N LYS A 5 -22.46 7.89 -13.03
CA LYS A 5 -22.53 6.93 -14.15
C LYS A 5 -21.95 7.53 -15.44
N TYR A 6 -22.27 8.80 -15.73
CA TYR A 6 -21.80 9.46 -16.94
C TYR A 6 -20.28 9.63 -16.97
N TYR A 7 -19.64 9.85 -15.82
CA TYR A 7 -18.18 9.97 -15.77
C TYR A 7 -17.46 8.65 -16.07
N ILE A 8 -17.93 7.53 -15.51
CA ILE A 8 -17.32 6.21 -15.76
C ILE A 8 -17.50 5.82 -17.22
N ASP A 9 -18.69 6.06 -17.78
CA ASP A 9 -18.99 5.75 -19.18
C ASP A 9 -18.16 6.63 -20.12
N PHE A 10 -18.07 7.93 -19.83
CA PHE A 10 -17.25 8.86 -20.61
C PHE A 10 -15.78 8.43 -20.61
N ILE A 11 -15.20 8.14 -19.45
CA ILE A 11 -13.79 7.73 -19.34
C ILE A 11 -13.55 6.41 -20.06
N ALA A 12 -14.44 5.43 -19.88
CA ALA A 12 -14.31 4.11 -20.48
C ALA A 12 -14.35 4.11 -22.01
N TYR A 13 -15.04 5.08 -22.63
CA TYR A 13 -15.01 5.25 -24.10
C TYR A 13 -13.90 6.20 -24.56
N PHE A 14 -13.67 7.30 -23.84
CA PHE A 14 -12.69 8.31 -24.22
C PHE A 14 -11.25 7.75 -24.18
N LEU A 15 -10.91 7.00 -23.13
CA LEU A 15 -9.55 6.52 -22.93
C LEU A 15 -9.11 5.53 -24.03
N PRO A 16 -9.88 4.48 -24.39
CA PRO A 16 -9.51 3.59 -25.50
C PRO A 16 -9.47 4.29 -26.87
N ILE A 17 -10.38 5.25 -27.13
CA ILE A 17 -10.37 6.02 -28.38
C ILE A 17 -9.09 6.87 -28.47
N TYR A 18 -8.76 7.59 -27.40
CA TYR A 18 -7.52 8.37 -27.32
C TYR A 18 -6.29 7.48 -27.53
N THR A 19 -6.24 6.34 -26.85
CA THR A 19 -5.14 5.38 -26.97
C THR A 19 -5.02 4.81 -28.37
N SER A 20 -6.12 4.51 -29.05
CA SER A 20 -6.13 4.04 -30.43
C SER A 20 -5.56 5.09 -31.40
N ILE A 21 -6.01 6.35 -31.27
CA ILE A 21 -5.50 7.47 -32.09
C ILE A 21 -4.00 7.69 -31.83
N TYR A 22 -3.60 7.71 -30.55
CA TYR A 22 -2.21 7.91 -30.15
C TYR A 22 -1.32 6.76 -30.66
N TRP A 23 -1.81 5.52 -30.58
CA TRP A 23 -1.10 4.35 -31.09
C TRP A 23 -0.92 4.40 -32.61
N ILE A 24 -1.94 4.76 -33.37
CA ILE A 24 -1.85 4.91 -34.83
C ILE A 24 -0.87 6.02 -35.21
N LYS A 25 -0.89 7.16 -34.50
CA LYS A 25 0.01 8.29 -34.76
C LYS A 25 1.48 7.91 -34.55
N ASN A 26 1.76 7.03 -33.59
CA ASN A 26 3.11 6.64 -33.19
C ASN A 26 3.38 5.15 -33.50
N ILE A 27 2.91 4.66 -34.65
CA ILE A 27 2.93 3.23 -35.02
C ILE A 27 4.32 2.59 -34.98
N ASN A 28 5.37 3.37 -35.24
CA ASN A 28 6.76 2.90 -35.25
C ASN A 28 7.48 3.06 -33.89
N ASP A 29 6.83 3.69 -32.91
CA ASP A 29 7.38 3.88 -31.56
C ASP A 29 6.80 2.82 -30.62
N ASN A 30 7.66 1.90 -30.18
CA ASN A 30 7.34 0.90 -29.16
C ASN A 30 7.70 1.39 -27.76
N SER A 31 7.42 2.66 -27.44
CA SER A 31 7.71 3.23 -26.14
C SER A 31 6.90 2.55 -25.02
N ASP A 32 7.54 2.34 -23.86
CA ASP A 32 6.90 1.76 -22.66
C ASP A 32 5.61 2.50 -22.26
N HIS A 33 5.53 3.80 -22.56
CA HIS A 33 4.34 4.62 -22.32
C HIS A 33 3.12 4.14 -23.10
N ILE A 34 3.29 3.72 -24.35
CA ILE A 34 2.21 3.21 -25.19
C ILE A 34 1.70 1.88 -24.65
N ILE A 35 2.59 1.01 -24.18
CA ILE A 35 2.21 -0.26 -23.55
C ILE A 35 1.38 0.01 -22.29
N LYS A 36 1.87 0.87 -21.39
CA LYS A 36 1.15 1.27 -20.16
C LYS A 36 -0.24 1.81 -20.49
N LEU A 37 -0.34 2.71 -21.48
CA LEU A 37 -1.61 3.33 -21.88
C LEU A 37 -2.61 2.31 -22.46
N LYS A 38 -2.14 1.35 -23.27
CA LYS A 38 -2.93 0.22 -23.77
C LYS A 38 -3.45 -0.64 -22.63
N SER A 39 -2.60 -0.98 -21.65
CA SER A 39 -2.99 -1.78 -20.48
C SER A 39 -4.10 -1.10 -19.66
N PHE A 40 -3.95 0.19 -19.35
CA PHE A 40 -5.00 0.92 -18.64
C PHE A 40 -6.30 0.98 -19.46
N SER A 41 -6.22 1.28 -20.75
CA SER A 41 -7.40 1.35 -21.62
C SER A 41 -8.18 0.04 -21.67
N CYS A 42 -7.47 -1.10 -21.74
CA CYS A 42 -8.11 -2.41 -21.70
C CYS A 42 -8.85 -2.64 -20.37
N LEU A 43 -8.20 -2.34 -19.24
CA LEU A 43 -8.80 -2.49 -17.91
C LEU A 43 -10.08 -1.66 -17.74
N PHE A 44 -10.10 -0.42 -18.25
CA PHE A 44 -11.31 0.40 -18.22
C PHE A 44 -12.44 -0.16 -19.09
N LEU A 45 -12.11 -0.75 -20.25
CA LEU A 45 -13.07 -1.42 -21.12
C LEU A 45 -13.63 -2.68 -20.45
N ASP A 46 -12.80 -3.47 -19.78
CA ASP A 46 -13.22 -4.67 -19.04
C ASP A 46 -14.13 -4.31 -17.86
N ILE A 47 -13.83 -3.25 -17.12
CA ILE A 47 -14.72 -2.73 -16.06
C ILE A 47 -16.06 -2.26 -16.65
N LYS A 48 -16.05 -1.62 -17.82
CA LYS A 48 -17.29 -1.20 -18.50
C LYS A 48 -18.12 -2.40 -18.97
N PHE A 49 -17.47 -3.44 -19.48
CA PHE A 49 -18.12 -4.71 -19.79
C PHE A 49 -18.75 -5.33 -18.53
N LEU A 50 -18.02 -5.34 -17.41
CA LEU A 50 -18.55 -5.83 -16.14
C LEU A 50 -19.80 -5.03 -15.70
N LEU A 51 -19.81 -3.70 -15.87
CA LEU A 51 -20.97 -2.86 -15.57
C LEU A 51 -22.19 -3.11 -16.48
N PHE A 52 -22.00 -3.64 -17.69
CA PHE A 52 -23.10 -4.05 -18.58
C PHE A 52 -23.92 -5.20 -17.97
N LEU A 53 -23.27 -6.07 -17.18
CA LEU A 53 -23.93 -7.22 -16.54
C LEU A 53 -25.03 -6.81 -15.55
N ARG A 54 -25.05 -5.56 -15.08
CA ARG A 54 -26.12 -5.03 -14.21
C ARG A 54 -27.52 -5.16 -14.84
N THR A 55 -27.63 -5.21 -16.16
CA THR A 55 -28.92 -5.34 -16.87
C THR A 55 -29.59 -6.68 -16.61
N PHE A 56 -28.81 -7.73 -16.34
CA PHE A 56 -29.32 -9.05 -16.02
C PHE A 56 -29.75 -9.12 -14.56
N GLU A 57 -30.91 -9.73 -14.28
CA GLU A 57 -31.49 -9.75 -12.93
C GLU A 57 -30.62 -10.47 -11.91
N TYR A 58 -29.98 -11.58 -12.31
CA TYR A 58 -29.08 -12.34 -11.44
C TYR A 58 -27.89 -11.50 -10.93
N PHE A 59 -27.25 -10.73 -11.81
CA PHE A 59 -26.09 -9.90 -11.44
C PHE A 59 -26.49 -8.51 -10.93
N GLY A 60 -27.58 -7.94 -11.44
CA GLY A 60 -28.05 -6.60 -11.14
C GLY A 60 -28.32 -6.35 -9.66
N VAL A 61 -28.78 -7.36 -8.93
CA VAL A 61 -28.95 -7.28 -7.47
C VAL A 61 -27.60 -7.07 -6.77
N TYR A 62 -26.56 -7.82 -7.14
CA TYR A 62 -25.22 -7.65 -6.56
C TYR A 62 -24.61 -6.29 -6.89
N PHE A 63 -24.77 -5.81 -8.13
CA PHE A 63 -24.36 -4.46 -8.50
C PHE A 63 -25.08 -3.39 -7.68
N ALA A 64 -26.37 -3.60 -7.40
CA ALA A 64 -27.14 -2.66 -6.60
C ALA A 64 -26.60 -2.55 -5.18
N ILE A 65 -26.30 -3.69 -4.55
CA ILE A 65 -25.66 -3.77 -3.23
C ILE A 65 -24.29 -3.07 -3.26
N ILE A 66 -23.41 -3.45 -4.19
CA ILE A 66 -22.04 -2.89 -4.27
C ILE A 66 -22.06 -1.36 -4.39
N ILE A 67 -22.92 -0.82 -5.27
CA ILE A 67 -23.02 0.63 -5.48
C ILE A 67 -23.59 1.32 -4.22
N SER A 68 -24.60 0.74 -3.59
CA SER A 68 -25.23 1.35 -2.44
C SER A 68 -24.32 1.35 -1.22
N VAL A 69 -23.70 0.20 -0.93
CA VAL A 69 -22.71 0.06 0.14
C VAL A 69 -21.54 1.01 -0.08
N GLY A 70 -21.03 1.11 -1.31
CA GLY A 70 -19.96 2.06 -1.67
C GLY A 70 -20.26 3.50 -1.29
N LYS A 71 -21.50 3.95 -1.46
CA LYS A 71 -21.95 5.28 -1.05
C LYS A 71 -21.91 5.45 0.48
N GLN A 72 -22.34 4.44 1.22
CA GLN A 72 -22.39 4.49 2.68
C GLN A 72 -21.00 4.51 3.30
N ILE A 73 -20.04 3.75 2.75
CA ILE A 73 -18.66 3.69 3.27
C ILE A 73 -17.76 4.84 2.80
N THR A 74 -18.24 5.73 1.93
CA THR A 74 -17.41 6.82 1.36
C THR A 74 -16.84 7.73 2.46
N SER A 75 -17.65 8.10 3.45
CA SER A 75 -17.19 8.93 4.58
C SER A 75 -16.08 8.24 5.39
N PHE A 76 -16.18 6.92 5.57
CA PHE A 76 -15.14 6.14 6.22
C PHE A 76 -13.83 6.16 5.43
N LEU A 77 -13.89 6.01 4.09
CA LEU A 77 -12.69 6.05 3.24
C LEU A 77 -11.99 7.42 3.29
N VAL A 78 -12.73 8.52 3.40
CA VAL A 78 -12.15 9.86 3.57
C VAL A 78 -11.39 9.96 4.90
N ILE A 79 -11.97 9.45 5.99
CA ILE A 79 -11.31 9.42 7.31
C ILE A 79 -10.04 8.56 7.24
N LEU A 80 -10.13 7.36 6.67
CA LEU A 80 -8.98 6.46 6.48
C LEU A 80 -7.86 7.15 5.68
N PHE A 81 -8.20 7.87 4.61
CA PHE A 81 -7.25 8.61 3.79
C PHE A 81 -6.51 9.70 4.56
N ILE A 82 -7.23 10.49 5.38
CA ILE A 82 -6.63 11.51 6.25
C ILE A 82 -5.67 10.88 7.26
N ILE A 83 -6.04 9.73 7.83
CA ILE A 83 -5.19 8.99 8.77
C ILE A 83 -3.92 8.52 8.06
N ILE A 84 -4.02 7.91 6.87
CA ILE A 84 -2.87 7.47 6.08
C ILE A 84 -1.91 8.64 5.80
N ILE A 85 -2.43 9.79 5.36
CA ILE A 85 -1.63 11.00 5.13
C ILE A 85 -0.91 11.45 6.40
N SER A 86 -1.63 11.47 7.53
CA SER A 86 -1.10 11.92 8.82
C SER A 86 0.05 11.03 9.28
N PHE A 87 -0.11 9.71 9.22
CA PHE A 87 0.95 8.77 9.59
C PHE A 87 2.11 8.82 8.60
N ALA A 88 1.84 8.89 7.29
CA ALA A 88 2.89 9.03 6.29
C ALA A 88 3.73 10.28 6.52
N HIS A 89 3.10 11.39 6.90
CA HIS A 89 3.81 12.62 7.24
C HIS A 89 4.68 12.47 8.50
N THR A 90 4.16 11.88 9.56
CA THR A 90 4.93 11.64 10.80
C THR A 90 6.12 10.71 10.54
N PHE A 91 5.90 9.58 9.84
CA PHE A 91 6.97 8.65 9.51
C PHE A 91 7.99 9.26 8.55
N TYR A 92 7.55 10.07 7.58
CA TYR A 92 8.45 10.82 6.70
C TYR A 92 9.36 11.75 7.50
N ILE A 93 8.83 12.54 8.42
CA ILE A 93 9.65 13.44 9.25
C ILE A 93 10.64 12.65 10.11
N LEU A 94 10.23 11.51 10.65
CA LEU A 94 11.03 10.72 11.59
C LEU A 94 12.12 9.87 10.90
N LEU A 95 11.82 9.35 9.70
CA LEU A 95 12.64 8.37 8.97
C LEU A 95 13.29 8.94 7.71
N SER A 96 13.03 10.20 7.38
CA SER A 96 13.74 10.87 6.29
C SER A 96 15.22 11.05 6.64
N PRO A 97 16.12 10.94 5.65
CA PRO A 97 17.51 11.31 5.81
C PRO A 97 17.61 12.81 6.04
N LYS A 98 18.35 13.20 7.08
CA LYS A 98 18.59 14.60 7.45
C LYS A 98 19.72 15.22 6.61
N SER A 99 20.57 14.37 6.07
CA SER A 99 21.71 14.73 5.25
C SER A 99 21.42 14.50 3.76
N LYS A 100 22.06 15.30 2.90
CA LYS A 100 22.08 15.00 1.47
C LYS A 100 22.86 13.71 1.25
N TYR A 101 22.36 12.86 0.36
CA TYR A 101 22.99 11.60 -0.01
C TYR A 101 22.96 11.42 -1.53
N SER A 102 23.85 10.57 -2.04
CA SER A 102 23.87 10.10 -3.44
C SER A 102 23.88 8.57 -3.44
N PHE A 103 23.27 7.93 -4.42
CA PHE A 103 23.32 6.47 -4.58
C PHE A 103 24.64 5.98 -5.19
N GLU A 104 25.37 6.85 -5.90
CA GLU A 104 26.60 6.48 -6.60
C GLU A 104 27.83 6.49 -5.68
N GLU A 105 27.80 7.35 -4.65
CA GLU A 105 28.93 7.56 -3.75
C GLU A 105 28.57 7.18 -2.32
N PRO A 106 29.32 6.25 -1.69
CA PRO A 106 29.08 5.86 -0.31
C PRO A 106 29.41 7.01 0.63
N GLN A 107 28.40 7.44 1.38
CA GLN A 107 28.55 8.45 2.43
C GLN A 107 28.28 7.83 3.79
N PHE A 108 29.35 7.64 4.56
CA PHE A 108 29.27 7.20 5.95
C PHE A 108 29.20 8.44 6.84
N ASN A 109 27.99 8.94 7.04
CA ASN A 109 27.71 10.03 7.98
C ASN A 109 26.99 9.49 9.22
N ASP A 110 26.86 10.33 10.25
CA ASP A 110 26.17 9.99 11.51
C ASP A 110 24.63 9.96 11.35
N ASP A 111 24.11 10.04 10.12
CA ASP A 111 22.69 10.02 9.83
C ASP A 111 22.17 8.57 9.73
N ALA A 112 21.48 8.12 10.77
CA ALA A 112 20.94 6.77 10.86
C ALA A 112 19.89 6.45 9.76
N ASN A 113 19.28 7.47 9.16
CA ASN A 113 18.25 7.34 8.13
C ASN A 113 18.82 7.40 6.70
N ASN A 114 20.13 7.59 6.54
CA ASN A 114 20.80 7.56 5.25
C ASN A 114 20.69 6.15 4.63
N PRO A 115 20.30 6.01 3.35
CA PRO A 115 20.24 4.69 2.68
C PRO A 115 21.53 3.85 2.81
N TRP A 116 22.71 4.49 2.82
CA TRP A 116 23.99 3.80 3.03
C TRP A 116 24.21 3.27 4.45
N ALA A 117 23.53 3.84 5.45
CA ALA A 117 23.56 3.35 6.82
C ALA A 117 22.67 2.11 7.02
N ILE A 118 21.57 2.03 6.26
CA ILE A 118 20.52 1.00 6.39
C ILE A 118 20.80 -0.22 5.49
N THR A 119 21.56 -0.05 4.41
CA THR A 119 21.84 -1.12 3.45
C THR A 119 22.56 -2.32 4.11
N PRO A 120 22.26 -3.58 3.71
CA PRO A 120 22.90 -4.74 4.31
C PRO A 120 24.41 -4.76 4.04
N LYS A 121 25.15 -5.12 5.09
CA LYS A 121 26.62 -5.27 5.08
C LYS A 121 26.97 -6.72 5.31
N TYR A 122 27.76 -7.30 4.41
CA TYR A 122 28.18 -8.70 4.46
C TYR A 122 29.63 -8.78 4.89
N LYS A 123 29.91 -9.46 6.00
CA LYS A 123 31.28 -9.71 6.46
C LYS A 123 31.92 -10.81 5.62
N VAL A 124 33.15 -10.58 5.17
CA VAL A 124 33.96 -11.61 4.52
C VAL A 124 34.70 -12.38 5.60
N PHE A 125 34.52 -13.70 5.63
CA PHE A 125 35.28 -14.60 6.51
C PHE A 125 36.25 -15.42 5.63
N ASN A 126 37.55 -15.34 5.91
CA ASN A 126 38.56 -16.21 5.29
C ASN A 126 38.78 -17.46 6.14
N GLU A 127 39.19 -18.56 5.50
CA GLU A 127 39.40 -19.88 6.12
C GLU A 127 40.50 -19.89 7.19
N ASP A 128 41.48 -18.99 7.07
CA ASP A 128 42.47 -18.75 8.11
C ASP A 128 41.87 -17.79 9.15
N ASN A 129 41.69 -18.25 10.39
CA ASN A 129 41.18 -17.49 11.55
C ASN A 129 41.96 -16.20 11.91
N ASN A 130 42.87 -15.73 11.04
CA ASN A 130 43.58 -14.49 11.20
C ASN A 130 42.71 -13.31 10.72
N THR A 131 41.98 -12.73 11.66
CA THR A 131 41.11 -11.54 11.57
C THR A 131 41.90 -10.29 11.16
N SER A 132 42.39 -10.28 9.92
CA SER A 132 43.29 -9.25 9.39
C SER A 132 42.76 -8.60 8.12
N ALA A 133 41.46 -8.34 8.08
CA ALA A 133 40.87 -7.12 7.53
C ALA A 133 39.36 -7.15 7.80
N ASN A 134 38.81 -6.07 8.36
CA ASN A 134 37.37 -5.86 8.44
C ASN A 134 36.83 -5.54 7.02
N LEU A 135 36.88 -6.52 6.11
CA LEU A 135 36.35 -6.41 4.76
C LEU A 135 34.85 -6.68 4.82
N PHE A 136 34.07 -5.70 4.35
CA PHE A 136 32.63 -5.81 4.23
C PHE A 136 32.22 -5.52 2.79
N PHE A 137 31.38 -6.37 2.21
CA PHE A 137 30.63 -6.01 1.01
C PHE A 137 29.40 -5.22 1.44
N VAL A 138 29.17 -4.09 0.79
CA VAL A 138 28.01 -3.23 1.04
C VAL A 138 27.13 -3.29 -0.20
N GLN A 139 25.86 -3.61 -0.02
CA GLN A 139 24.90 -3.55 -1.13
C GLN A 139 24.66 -2.09 -1.50
N GLU A 140 24.66 -1.77 -2.79
CA GLU A 140 24.31 -0.44 -3.27
C GLU A 140 22.84 -0.13 -2.92
N PRO A 141 22.57 0.97 -2.20
CA PRO A 141 21.21 1.36 -1.87
C PRO A 141 20.46 1.84 -3.10
N ASN A 142 19.14 1.70 -3.08
CA ASN A 142 18.24 2.23 -4.09
C ASN A 142 17.10 3.02 -3.44
N GLU A 143 16.18 3.54 -4.26
CA GLU A 143 15.02 4.31 -3.80
C GLU A 143 14.13 3.54 -2.81
N ASN A 144 14.16 2.20 -2.85
CA ASN A 144 13.39 1.34 -1.96
C ASN A 144 14.13 1.02 -0.64
N THR A 145 15.43 1.31 -0.54
CA THR A 145 16.22 1.04 0.68
C THR A 145 15.72 1.90 1.85
N ASN A 146 15.40 3.17 1.61
CA ASN A 146 14.65 4.00 2.54
C ASN A 146 13.38 4.54 1.86
N MET A 147 12.28 3.82 2.02
CA MET A 147 10.97 4.22 1.48
C MET A 147 10.39 5.50 2.13
N PHE A 148 11.03 6.07 3.15
CA PHE A 148 10.60 7.31 3.80
C PHE A 148 11.47 8.51 3.41
N ALA A 149 12.40 8.34 2.45
CA ALA A 149 13.23 9.43 1.96
C ALA A 149 12.45 10.44 1.11
N ASP A 150 11.39 9.99 0.43
CA ASP A 150 10.45 10.84 -0.31
C ASP A 150 9.04 10.70 0.26
N TYR A 151 8.24 11.76 0.15
CA TYR A 151 6.88 11.75 0.68
C TYR A 151 5.95 10.83 -0.12
N GLY A 152 6.13 10.71 -1.43
CA GLY A 152 5.35 9.81 -2.28
C GLY A 152 5.61 8.34 -1.95
N THR A 153 6.87 7.97 -1.75
CA THR A 153 7.25 6.62 -1.31
C THR A 153 6.82 6.34 0.13
N ALA A 154 6.81 7.36 1.00
CA ALA A 154 6.30 7.24 2.37
C ALA A 154 4.79 6.92 2.40
N LEU A 155 3.99 7.60 1.58
CA LEU A 155 2.56 7.28 1.41
C LEU A 155 2.36 5.84 0.94
N PHE A 156 3.17 5.38 -0.02
CA PHE A 156 3.13 4.01 -0.51
C PHE A 156 3.53 3.00 0.59
N ALA A 157 4.53 3.32 1.40
CA ALA A 157 4.95 2.48 2.53
C ALA A 157 3.84 2.31 3.57
N ILE A 158 3.10 3.38 3.91
CA ILE A 158 1.94 3.30 4.82
C ILE A 158 0.79 2.51 4.20
N TYR A 159 0.56 2.64 2.89
CA TYR A 159 -0.41 1.80 2.19
C TYR A 159 -0.02 0.30 2.23
N LEU A 160 1.25 -0.04 2.00
CA LEU A 160 1.76 -1.41 2.13
C LEU A 160 1.66 -1.95 3.56
N PHE A 161 1.77 -1.06 4.54
CA PHE A 161 1.57 -1.41 5.94
C PHE A 161 0.10 -1.77 6.22
N LEU A 162 -0.85 -0.99 5.67
CA LEU A 162 -2.28 -1.25 5.77
C LEU A 162 -2.69 -2.59 5.13
N THR A 163 -2.14 -2.93 3.96
CA THR A 163 -2.47 -4.17 3.25
C THR A 163 -1.82 -5.42 3.84
N GLY A 164 -1.00 -5.27 4.89
CA GLY A 164 -0.45 -6.40 5.63
C GLY A 164 0.50 -7.24 4.81
N SER A 165 1.46 -6.60 4.11
CA SER A 165 2.54 -7.33 3.41
C SER A 165 3.07 -8.49 4.29
N LEU A 166 3.29 -9.68 3.72
CA LEU A 166 3.53 -10.92 4.47
C LEU A 166 4.62 -10.79 5.56
N LYS A 167 5.65 -9.96 5.30
CA LYS A 167 6.71 -9.63 6.27
C LYS A 167 6.19 -8.88 7.50
N LEU A 168 5.22 -7.98 7.34
CA LEU A 168 4.57 -7.25 8.43
C LEU A 168 3.54 -8.10 9.16
N PHE A 169 2.79 -8.95 8.45
CA PHE A 169 1.91 -9.92 9.11
C PHE A 169 2.72 -10.84 10.04
N ILE A 170 3.89 -11.30 9.58
CA ILE A 170 4.87 -12.03 10.41
C ILE A 170 5.39 -11.16 11.57
N LEU A 171 5.63 -9.86 11.38
CA LEU A 171 6.04 -8.93 12.45
C LEU A 171 4.95 -8.78 13.52
N ILE A 172 3.69 -8.61 13.11
CA ILE A 172 2.53 -8.50 14.01
C ILE A 172 2.31 -9.83 14.74
N TYR A 173 2.39 -10.97 14.03
CA TYR A 173 2.34 -12.30 14.65
C TYR A 173 3.51 -12.54 15.62
N LYS A 174 4.73 -12.07 15.27
CA LYS A 174 5.90 -12.10 16.16
C LYS A 174 5.76 -11.16 17.35
N PHE A 175 5.08 -10.02 17.21
CA PHE A 175 4.78 -9.10 18.31
C PHE A 175 3.71 -9.67 19.25
N ILE A 176 2.68 -10.32 18.71
CA ILE A 176 1.68 -11.08 19.47
C ILE A 176 2.35 -12.27 20.18
N ILE A 177 3.25 -13.00 19.50
CA ILE A 177 4.06 -14.04 20.12
C ILE A 177 5.03 -13.44 21.14
N PHE A 178 5.62 -12.27 20.92
CA PHE A 178 6.48 -11.58 21.89
C PHE A 178 5.70 -11.24 23.17
N PHE A 179 4.47 -10.72 23.07
CA PHE A 179 3.59 -10.52 24.23
C PHE A 179 3.16 -11.84 24.89
N ASN A 180 2.96 -12.92 24.13
CA ASN A 180 2.72 -14.26 24.69
C ASN A 180 4.00 -14.92 25.28
N SER A 181 5.18 -14.61 24.75
CA SER A 181 6.50 -15.08 25.20
C SER A 181 7.03 -14.31 26.39
N ILE A 182 6.47 -13.13 26.72
CA ILE A 182 6.72 -12.47 28.01
C ILE A 182 6.22 -13.36 29.17
N TYR A 183 5.23 -14.24 28.94
CA TYR A 183 4.83 -15.26 29.91
C TYR A 183 5.71 -16.53 29.91
N LEU A 184 6.66 -16.67 28.97
CA LEU A 184 7.48 -17.87 28.85
C LEU A 184 8.93 -17.53 28.40
N LEU A 185 9.74 -17.11 29.39
CA LEU A 185 11.19 -17.24 29.49
C LEU A 185 12.08 -16.98 28.25
N SER A 186 13.00 -16.02 28.41
CA SER A 186 14.41 -16.06 27.96
C SER A 186 14.78 -17.14 26.93
N GLY A 187 14.77 -16.79 25.63
CA GLY A 187 15.24 -17.66 24.55
C GLY A 187 15.59 -16.86 23.29
N ASP A 188 16.71 -17.23 22.66
CA ASP A 188 17.49 -16.52 21.62
C ASP A 188 16.73 -15.57 20.65
N GLN A 189 17.23 -14.32 20.56
CA GLN A 189 16.71 -13.20 19.77
C GLN A 189 17.39 -13.07 18.38
N SER A 190 18.19 -14.04 17.95
CA SER A 190 18.96 -13.99 16.70
C SER A 190 18.12 -13.84 15.41
N ALA A 191 16.82 -14.16 15.45
CA ALA A 191 15.88 -14.00 14.33
C ALA A 191 15.20 -12.61 14.23
N LEU A 192 15.55 -11.66 15.09
CA LEU A 192 15.09 -10.25 15.11
C LEU A 192 16.19 -9.24 14.69
N SER A 193 17.30 -9.72 14.14
CA SER A 193 18.62 -9.07 14.17
C SER A 193 18.89 -7.87 13.24
N ASN A 194 17.91 -7.37 12.47
CA ASN A 194 18.17 -6.25 11.53
C ASN A 194 17.49 -4.92 11.87
N TRP A 195 16.78 -4.78 12.99
CA TRP A 195 16.23 -3.49 13.43
C TRP A 195 16.65 -3.23 14.87
N THR A 196 17.45 -2.20 15.12
CA THR A 196 17.83 -1.79 16.48
C THR A 196 16.68 -1.04 17.15
N TYR A 197 15.64 -1.76 17.61
CA TYR A 197 14.50 -1.19 18.36
C TYR A 197 14.92 -0.44 19.64
N LYS A 198 16.13 -0.73 20.14
CA LYS A 198 16.73 -0.07 21.32
C LYS A 198 17.09 1.39 21.07
N THR A 199 17.29 1.81 19.82
CA THR A 199 17.85 3.13 19.53
C THR A 199 16.78 4.23 19.47
N ASN A 200 15.53 3.88 19.12
CA ASN A 200 14.45 4.86 18.88
C ASN A 200 13.08 4.34 19.37
N PRO A 201 12.74 4.50 20.67
CA PRO A 201 11.47 4.01 21.23
C PRO A 201 10.23 4.66 20.59
N GLU A 202 10.37 5.89 20.09
CA GLU A 202 9.30 6.66 19.44
C GLU A 202 8.75 5.96 18.20
N ILE A 203 9.63 5.38 17.36
CA ILE A 203 9.24 4.64 16.15
C ILE A 203 8.42 3.41 16.53
N VAL A 204 8.83 2.70 17.58
CA VAL A 204 8.16 1.49 18.05
C VAL A 204 6.75 1.83 18.53
N ILE A 205 6.61 2.89 19.34
CA ILE A 205 5.32 3.36 19.83
C ILE A 205 4.42 3.76 18.65
N LEU A 206 4.94 4.50 17.67
CA LEU A 206 4.19 4.93 16.50
C LEU A 206 3.69 3.75 15.66
N ILE A 207 4.53 2.74 15.43
CA ILE A 207 4.15 1.51 14.71
C ILE A 207 3.07 0.73 15.45
N VAL A 208 3.20 0.57 16.77
CA VAL A 208 2.21 -0.15 17.60
C VAL A 208 0.88 0.59 17.57
N LEU A 209 0.89 1.91 17.76
CA LEU A 209 -0.31 2.74 17.76
C LEU A 209 -0.98 2.74 16.38
N PHE A 210 -0.20 2.85 15.30
CA PHE A 210 -0.71 2.74 13.94
C PHE A 210 -1.34 1.37 13.68
N SER A 211 -0.67 0.28 14.08
CA SER A 211 -1.18 -1.09 13.91
C SER A 211 -2.49 -1.32 14.67
N LEU A 212 -2.60 -0.86 15.92
CA LEU A 212 -3.83 -0.96 16.71
C LEU A 212 -4.96 -0.16 16.04
N LEU A 213 -4.70 1.09 15.68
CA LEU A 213 -5.69 1.95 15.03
C LEU A 213 -6.20 1.34 13.72
N ILE A 214 -5.31 0.84 12.87
CA ILE A 214 -5.68 0.27 11.58
C ILE A 214 -6.34 -1.10 11.74
N VAL A 215 -5.60 -2.07 12.29
CA VAL A 215 -5.98 -3.50 12.26
C VAL A 215 -7.10 -3.79 13.24
N VAL A 216 -7.03 -3.23 14.45
CA VAL A 216 -8.00 -3.53 15.51
C VAL A 216 -9.21 -2.62 15.43
N TYR A 217 -9.03 -1.33 15.14
CA TYR A 217 -10.14 -0.39 15.15
C TYR A 217 -10.75 -0.18 13.76
N LEU A 218 -10.01 0.39 12.81
CA LEU A 218 -10.57 0.80 11.52
C LEU A 218 -11.03 -0.37 10.66
N MET A 219 -10.29 -1.48 10.60
CA MET A 219 -10.72 -2.64 9.81
C MET A 219 -11.98 -3.29 10.40
N ASN A 220 -12.06 -3.42 11.72
CA ASN A 220 -13.26 -3.95 12.37
C ASN A 220 -14.46 -3.00 12.24
N LEU A 221 -14.24 -1.69 12.37
CA LEU A 221 -15.26 -0.68 12.12
C LEU A 221 -15.73 -0.73 10.66
N PHE A 222 -14.81 -0.86 9.71
CA PHE A 222 -15.12 -0.98 8.28
C PHE A 222 -16.02 -2.19 8.01
N ILE A 223 -15.66 -3.35 8.54
CA ILE A 223 -16.45 -4.59 8.41
C ILE A 223 -17.84 -4.40 9.04
N GLY A 224 -17.93 -3.77 10.22
CA GLY A 224 -19.19 -3.48 10.90
C GLY A 224 -20.09 -2.54 10.08
N LEU A 225 -19.52 -1.44 9.55
CA LEU A 225 -20.22 -0.50 8.67
C LEU A 225 -20.67 -1.18 7.37
N LEU A 226 -19.84 -2.05 6.80
CA LEU A 226 -20.18 -2.83 5.61
C LEU A 226 -21.38 -3.74 5.88
N ASN A 227 -21.37 -4.45 7.02
CA ASN A 227 -22.45 -5.34 7.41
C ASN A 227 -23.77 -4.60 7.58
N ILE A 228 -23.76 -3.47 8.30
CA ILE A 228 -24.94 -2.62 8.48
C ILE A 228 -25.44 -2.10 7.12
N ALA A 229 -24.53 -1.63 6.26
CA ALA A 229 -24.89 -1.11 4.95
C ALA A 229 -25.55 -2.14 4.05
N ILE A 230 -25.06 -3.39 4.09
CA ILE A 230 -25.63 -4.52 3.35
C ILE A 230 -27.03 -4.87 3.88
N GLU A 231 -27.22 -4.85 5.20
CA GLU A 231 -28.51 -5.21 5.83
C GLU A 231 -29.59 -4.15 5.61
N THR A 232 -29.22 -2.87 5.52
CA THR A 232 -30.17 -1.75 5.40
C THR A 232 -30.79 -1.64 4.00
N ASP A 233 -30.10 -2.12 2.96
CA ASP A 233 -30.59 -2.06 1.58
C ASP A 233 -31.50 -3.27 1.27
N ASN A 234 -32.80 -3.01 1.10
CA ASN A 234 -33.72 -4.01 0.55
C ASN A 234 -33.35 -4.28 -0.91
N ASN A 235 -32.59 -5.36 -1.11
CA ASN A 235 -32.01 -5.83 -2.37
C ASN A 235 -32.94 -5.72 -3.59
N ARG A 236 -34.26 -5.89 -3.40
CA ARG A 236 -35.23 -5.84 -4.51
C ARG A 236 -35.68 -4.43 -4.87
N ALA A 237 -35.90 -3.55 -3.90
CA ALA A 237 -36.36 -2.18 -4.15
C ALA A 237 -35.24 -1.33 -4.76
N SER A 238 -34.03 -1.39 -4.20
CA SER A 238 -32.85 -0.67 -4.70
C SER A 238 -32.45 -1.16 -6.10
N TYR A 239 -32.58 -2.46 -6.39
CA TYR A 239 -32.38 -2.99 -7.74
C TYR A 239 -33.40 -2.46 -8.75
N LEU A 240 -34.70 -2.45 -8.41
CA LEU A 240 -35.74 -1.94 -9.31
C LEU A 240 -35.57 -0.45 -9.61
N GLU A 241 -35.17 0.36 -8.62
CA GLU A 241 -34.85 1.78 -8.83
C GLU A 241 -33.64 1.96 -9.75
N GLN A 242 -32.61 1.10 -9.63
CA GLN A 242 -31.45 1.15 -10.50
C GLN A 242 -31.77 0.71 -11.93
N LYS A 243 -32.60 -0.32 -12.09
CA LYS A 243 -33.07 -0.83 -13.40
C LYS A 243 -33.92 0.21 -14.12
N ALA A 244 -34.77 0.95 -13.42
CA ALA A 244 -35.55 2.05 -14.00
C ALA A 244 -34.68 3.24 -14.47
N LYS A 245 -33.42 3.31 -14.03
CA LYS A 245 -32.43 4.33 -14.41
C LYS A 245 -31.41 3.83 -15.44
N VAL A 246 -31.64 2.65 -16.02
CA VAL A 246 -30.87 2.09 -17.15
C VAL A 246 -31.74 2.19 -18.38
#